data_AF-W2YNC2-F1
#
_entry.id   AF-W2YNC2-F1
#
_cell.length_a   1.000
_cell.length_b   1.000
_cell.length_c   1.000
_cell.angle_alpha   90.00
_cell.angle_beta   90.00
_cell.angle_gamma   90.00
#
_symmetry.space_group_name_H-M   'P 1'
#
loop_
_entity.id
_entity.type
_entity.pdbx_description
1 polymer ?
#
loop_
_entity_poly.entity_id
_entity_poly.type
_entity_poly.pdbx_seq_one_letter_code
_entity_poly.pdbx_strand_id
1 'polypeptide(L)'
;MRSKPEFGKIASEDASLIDAAVHNMVYAANEDSYEDAHNSLEGICDRVGLNEFYAYFQKNWDSCKDRWVYYLRAHLPHFKNHTNNRLESFFGKLKDGVDGSMSMAQCVKALLAYDRRKENEYKYRVTRIGHFVNSHYDEEMSTVLRFTSHYVAGQIEAQYAKGIEMASKYRFDHNEEVSKTFIAQTGNSIGRQFADLMIKDGEEICQLALQKLDKLLLDDALGVY
;
A
#
# COMPACT_ATOMS: atom_id res chain seq x y z
N MET A 1 -16.87 -15.52 28.81
CA MET A 1 -15.77 -16.15 28.05
C MET A 1 -16.38 -16.82 26.83
N ARG A 2 -16.06 -16.37 25.61
CA ARG A 2 -16.46 -17.10 24.40
C ARG A 2 -15.52 -18.31 24.34
N SER A 3 -16.03 -19.49 24.65
CA SER A 3 -15.27 -20.74 24.53
C SER A 3 -14.69 -20.79 23.12
N LYS A 4 -13.38 -21.02 23.01
CA LYS A 4 -12.79 -21.40 21.72
C LYS A 4 -13.58 -22.63 21.25
N PRO A 5 -14.09 -22.66 20.02
CA PRO A 5 -14.61 -23.90 19.47
C PRO A 5 -13.45 -24.89 19.51
N GLU A 6 -13.54 -25.88 20.40
CA GLU A 6 -12.63 -27.01 20.40
C GLU A 6 -13.06 -27.88 19.22
N PHE A 7 -12.60 -27.51 18.01
CA PHE A 7 -12.48 -28.50 16.96
C PHE A 7 -11.55 -29.57 17.54
N GLY A 8 -12.07 -30.79 17.72
CA GLY A 8 -11.40 -31.86 18.44
C GLY A 8 -9.97 -32.09 17.98
N LYS A 9 -9.15 -32.74 18.80
CA LYS A 9 -7.77 -33.07 18.42
C LYS A 9 -7.77 -33.98 17.19
N ILE A 10 -7.42 -33.41 16.03
CA ILE A 10 -7.25 -34.13 14.76
C ILE A 10 -5.88 -34.84 14.80
N ALA A 11 -5.80 -36.04 14.23
CA ALA A 11 -4.51 -36.72 14.07
C ALA A 11 -3.60 -35.90 13.14
N SER A 12 -2.29 -35.87 13.39
CA SER A 12 -1.36 -35.06 12.60
C SER A 12 -1.45 -35.38 11.09
N GLU A 13 -1.68 -36.65 10.74
CA GLU A 13 -1.83 -37.11 9.36
C GLU A 13 -3.08 -36.53 8.70
N ASP A 14 -4.22 -36.56 9.40
CA ASP A 14 -5.49 -36.00 8.91
C ASP A 14 -5.41 -34.48 8.74
N ALA A 15 -4.71 -33.78 9.64
CA ALA A 15 -4.47 -32.35 9.53
C ALA A 15 -3.62 -32.01 8.29
N SER A 16 -2.59 -32.82 7.98
CA SER A 16 -1.79 -32.65 6.77
C SER A 16 -2.58 -32.91 5.49
N LEU A 17 -3.52 -33.85 5.50
CA LEU A 17 -4.41 -34.10 4.35
C LEU A 17 -5.35 -32.92 4.09
N ILE A 18 -5.92 -32.33 5.14
CA ILE A 18 -6.74 -31.12 5.04
C ILE A 18 -5.91 -29.96 4.49
N ASP A 19 -4.70 -29.74 5.02
CA ASP A 19 -3.79 -28.68 4.55
C ASP A 19 -3.45 -28.85 3.07
N ALA A 20 -3.15 -30.08 2.63
CA ALA A 20 -2.87 -30.39 1.23
C ALA A 20 -4.08 -30.12 0.32
N ALA A 21 -5.29 -30.52 0.73
CA ALA A 21 -6.50 -30.24 -0.04
C ALA A 21 -6.76 -28.74 -0.17
N VAL A 22 -6.62 -27.98 0.92
CA VAL A 22 -6.76 -26.51 0.91
C VAL A 22 -5.68 -25.86 0.05
N HIS A 23 -4.43 -26.31 0.15
CA HIS A 23 -3.33 -25.82 -0.70
C HIS A 23 -3.66 -26.00 -2.19
N ASN A 24 -4.14 -27.20 -2.57
CA ASN A 24 -4.51 -27.49 -3.95
C ASN A 24 -5.66 -26.60 -4.43
N MET A 25 -6.66 -26.32 -3.58
CA MET A 25 -7.72 -25.37 -3.91
C MET A 25 -7.18 -23.94 -4.09
N VAL A 26 -6.29 -23.48 -3.20
CA VAL A 26 -5.70 -22.13 -3.28
C VAL A 26 -4.97 -21.93 -4.60
N TYR A 27 -4.22 -22.92 -5.06
CA TYR A 27 -3.42 -22.86 -6.29
C TYR A 27 -4.05 -23.56 -7.50
N ALA A 28 -5.36 -23.83 -7.44
CA ALA A 28 -6.07 -24.43 -8.57
C ALA A 28 -5.93 -23.57 -9.84
N ALA A 29 -5.60 -24.21 -10.95
CA ALA A 29 -5.38 -23.54 -12.24
C ALA A 29 -6.67 -23.36 -13.05
N ASN A 30 -7.74 -24.09 -12.69
CA ASN A 30 -9.05 -24.07 -13.34
C ASN A 30 -10.11 -24.61 -12.36
N GLU A 31 -11.37 -24.55 -12.79
CA GLU A 31 -12.53 -25.01 -12.03
C GLU A 31 -12.47 -26.51 -11.71
N ASP A 32 -12.17 -27.36 -12.70
CA ASP A 32 -12.08 -28.81 -12.50
C ASP A 32 -11.08 -29.18 -11.39
N SER A 33 -9.88 -28.57 -11.42
CA SER A 33 -8.84 -28.80 -10.40
C SER A 33 -9.26 -28.33 -9.01
N TYR A 34 -10.07 -27.27 -8.95
CA TYR A 34 -10.64 -26.78 -7.69
C TYR A 34 -11.68 -27.77 -7.16
N GLU A 35 -12.61 -28.21 -8.00
CA GLU A 35 -13.66 -29.16 -7.65
C GLU A 35 -13.08 -30.50 -7.16
N ASP A 36 -12.05 -31.02 -7.82
CA ASP A 36 -11.36 -32.25 -7.39
C ASP A 36 -10.77 -32.12 -5.97
N ALA A 37 -10.10 -30.99 -5.70
CA ALA A 37 -9.51 -30.72 -4.38
C ALA A 37 -10.58 -30.45 -3.31
N HIS A 38 -11.67 -29.78 -3.70
CA HIS A 38 -12.83 -29.50 -2.87
C HIS A 38 -13.57 -30.77 -2.45
N ASN A 39 -13.86 -31.65 -3.40
CA ASN A 39 -14.48 -32.97 -3.16
C ASN A 39 -13.57 -33.87 -2.31
N SER A 40 -12.24 -33.74 -2.49
CA SER A 40 -11.27 -34.42 -1.62
C SER A 40 -11.35 -33.91 -0.17
N LEU A 41 -11.49 -32.59 0.03
CA LEU A 41 -11.67 -32.01 1.36
C LEU A 41 -12.96 -32.53 2.03
N GLU A 42 -14.07 -32.58 1.29
CA GLU A 42 -15.34 -33.14 1.77
C GLU A 42 -15.16 -34.58 2.28
N GLY A 43 -14.58 -35.45 1.45
CA GLY A 43 -14.34 -36.85 1.83
C GLY A 43 -13.40 -37.01 3.03
N ILE A 44 -12.39 -36.15 3.17
CA ILE A 44 -11.51 -36.13 4.34
C ILE A 44 -12.30 -35.70 5.59
N CYS A 45 -13.09 -34.63 5.49
CA CYS A 45 -13.88 -34.13 6.61
C CYS A 45 -14.93 -35.14 7.07
N ASP A 46 -15.61 -35.81 6.14
CA ASP A 46 -16.57 -36.88 6.45
C ASP A 46 -15.89 -38.05 7.17
N ARG A 47 -14.73 -38.50 6.69
CA ARG A 47 -13.96 -39.60 7.31
C ARG A 47 -13.49 -39.26 8.73
N VAL A 48 -13.08 -38.02 8.97
CA VAL A 48 -12.51 -37.56 10.24
C VAL A 48 -13.60 -37.09 11.22
N GLY A 49 -14.83 -36.87 10.75
CA GLY A 49 -15.93 -36.35 11.55
C GLY A 49 -15.90 -34.84 11.74
N LEU A 50 -15.31 -34.10 10.79
CA LEU A 50 -15.16 -32.64 10.81
C LEU A 50 -16.27 -31.93 10.01
N ASN A 51 -17.48 -32.46 10.07
CA ASN A 51 -18.62 -31.97 9.27
C ASN A 51 -18.99 -30.51 9.61
N GLU A 52 -18.85 -30.09 10.87
CA GLU A 52 -19.07 -28.69 11.27
C GLU A 52 -18.01 -27.75 10.69
N PHE A 53 -16.76 -28.19 10.61
CA PHE A 53 -15.70 -27.44 9.96
C PHE A 53 -15.98 -27.32 8.46
N TYR A 54 -16.36 -28.41 7.79
CA TYR A 54 -16.69 -28.38 6.37
C TYR A 54 -17.91 -27.48 6.09
N ALA A 55 -18.97 -27.57 6.88
CA ALA A 55 -20.13 -26.68 6.77
C ALA A 55 -19.75 -25.20 6.98
N TYR A 56 -18.84 -24.92 7.91
CA TYR A 56 -18.28 -23.58 8.09
C TYR A 56 -17.45 -23.15 6.86
N PHE A 57 -16.61 -24.04 6.32
CA PHE A 57 -15.80 -23.79 5.14
C PHE A 57 -16.68 -23.46 3.93
N GLN A 58 -17.69 -24.28 3.63
CA GLN A 58 -18.68 -24.02 2.57
C GLN A 58 -19.27 -22.62 2.67
N LYS A 59 -19.78 -22.30 3.86
CA LYS A 59 -20.50 -21.04 4.09
C LYS A 59 -19.62 -19.81 3.97
N ASN A 60 -18.36 -19.87 4.42
CA ASN A 60 -17.55 -18.67 4.64
C ASN A 60 -16.33 -18.57 3.71
N TRP A 61 -15.83 -19.69 3.20
CA TRP A 61 -14.64 -19.74 2.35
C TRP A 61 -15.00 -20.07 0.91
N ASP A 62 -15.73 -21.17 0.67
CA ASP A 62 -16.13 -21.55 -0.69
C ASP A 62 -17.05 -20.49 -1.32
N SER A 63 -17.99 -19.95 -0.54
CA SER A 63 -18.90 -18.86 -0.98
C SER A 63 -18.20 -17.59 -1.46
N CYS A 64 -16.90 -17.43 -1.18
CA CYS A 64 -16.08 -16.32 -1.68
C CYS A 64 -14.75 -16.78 -2.29
N LYS A 65 -14.76 -17.95 -2.96
CA LYS A 65 -13.61 -18.53 -3.64
C LYS A 65 -12.95 -17.61 -4.67
N ASP A 66 -13.73 -16.70 -5.26
CA ASP A 66 -13.25 -15.62 -6.14
C ASP A 66 -12.19 -14.72 -5.48
N ARG A 67 -12.18 -14.61 -4.14
CA ARG A 67 -11.25 -13.74 -3.41
C ARG A 67 -9.92 -14.39 -3.06
N TRP A 68 -9.80 -15.72 -3.10
CA TRP A 68 -8.58 -16.39 -2.65
C TRP A 68 -8.03 -17.47 -3.60
N VAL A 69 -8.85 -18.05 -4.48
CA VAL A 69 -8.41 -19.06 -5.46
C VAL A 69 -7.62 -18.43 -6.61
N TYR A 70 -6.52 -19.07 -6.99
CA TYR A 70 -5.57 -18.54 -7.97
C TYR A 70 -6.19 -18.23 -9.33
N TYR A 71 -6.83 -19.20 -9.99
CA TYR A 71 -7.39 -18.99 -11.33
C TYR A 71 -8.50 -17.93 -11.37
N LEU A 72 -9.32 -17.86 -10.32
CA LEU A 72 -10.40 -16.86 -10.22
C LEU A 72 -9.86 -15.45 -10.01
N ARG A 73 -8.69 -15.30 -9.40
CA ARG A 73 -8.03 -14.01 -9.16
C ARG A 73 -7.02 -13.62 -10.22
N ALA A 74 -6.79 -14.45 -11.23
CA ALA A 74 -5.77 -14.22 -12.24
C ALA A 74 -5.98 -12.89 -13.00
N HIS A 75 -7.23 -12.40 -13.05
CA HIS A 75 -7.58 -11.12 -13.66
C HIS A 75 -7.22 -9.90 -12.80
N LEU A 76 -7.01 -10.06 -11.48
CA LEU A 76 -6.73 -8.95 -10.58
C LEU A 76 -5.26 -8.50 -10.69
N PRO A 77 -4.97 -7.19 -10.71
CA PRO A 77 -3.61 -6.67 -10.71
C PRO A 77 -2.93 -6.94 -9.36
N HIS A 78 -2.30 -8.10 -9.23
CA HIS A 78 -1.68 -8.54 -7.98
C HIS A 78 -0.23 -8.05 -7.82
N PHE A 79 0.37 -7.35 -8.80
CA PHE A 79 1.74 -6.81 -8.76
C PHE A 79 2.81 -7.80 -8.24
N LYS A 80 2.66 -9.10 -8.55
CA LYS A 80 3.48 -10.20 -7.98
C LYS A 80 3.48 -10.28 -6.44
N ASN A 81 2.53 -9.63 -5.78
CA ASN A 81 2.30 -9.70 -4.35
C ASN A 81 1.29 -10.81 -4.01
N HIS A 82 1.74 -12.04 -4.22
CA HIS A 82 1.06 -13.28 -3.85
C HIS A 82 1.36 -13.74 -2.41
N THR A 83 2.23 -13.03 -1.68
CA THR A 83 2.73 -13.51 -0.38
C THR A 83 2.01 -12.82 0.78
N ASN A 84 1.50 -13.62 1.71
CA ASN A 84 1.01 -13.13 3.00
C ASN A 84 2.13 -12.66 3.95
N ASN A 85 3.41 -12.83 3.57
CA ASN A 85 4.61 -12.49 4.35
C ASN A 85 4.53 -11.15 5.08
N ARG A 86 3.97 -10.10 4.46
CA ARG A 86 3.81 -8.78 5.10
C ARG A 86 2.82 -8.84 6.27
N LEU A 87 1.69 -9.51 6.08
CA LEU A 87 0.67 -9.69 7.10
C LEU A 87 1.14 -10.66 8.19
N GLU A 88 1.75 -11.78 7.81
CA GLU A 88 2.32 -12.73 8.76
C GLU A 88 3.43 -12.11 9.60
N SER A 89 4.34 -11.35 8.98
CA SER A 89 5.39 -10.61 9.70
C SER A 89 4.81 -9.55 10.64
N PHE A 90 3.70 -8.92 10.26
CA PHE A 90 3.00 -7.95 11.11
C PHE A 90 2.36 -8.64 12.31
N PHE A 91 1.61 -9.73 12.07
CA PHE A 91 0.99 -10.51 13.14
C PHE A 91 2.01 -11.19 14.06
N GLY A 92 3.15 -11.65 13.52
CA GLY A 92 4.26 -12.18 14.32
C GLY A 92 4.77 -11.16 15.32
N LYS A 93 5.13 -9.96 14.85
CA LYS A 93 5.58 -8.86 15.73
C LYS A 93 4.53 -8.42 16.75
N LEU A 94 3.25 -8.53 16.41
CA LEU A 94 2.16 -8.23 17.32
C LEU A 94 2.03 -9.30 18.41
N LYS A 95 2.15 -10.59 18.04
CA LYS A 95 2.19 -11.72 18.99
C LYS A 95 3.44 -11.71 19.87
N ASP A 96 4.57 -11.19 19.40
CA ASP A 96 5.78 -11.02 20.23
C ASP A 96 5.55 -10.04 21.39
N GLY A 97 4.63 -9.08 21.21
CA GLY A 97 4.33 -8.05 22.21
C GLY A 97 3.06 -8.31 23.03
N VAL A 98 2.27 -9.33 22.67
CA VAL A 98 0.98 -9.62 23.30
C VAL A 98 0.81 -11.12 23.49
N ASP A 99 0.60 -11.54 24.74
CA ASP A 99 0.35 -12.94 25.08
C ASP A 99 -1.05 -13.15 25.70
N GLY A 100 -1.50 -14.41 25.73
CA GLY A 100 -2.83 -14.79 26.23
C GLY A 100 -3.01 -14.71 27.75
N SER A 101 -1.94 -14.48 28.51
CA SER A 101 -1.96 -14.28 29.96
C SER A 101 -2.08 -12.80 30.36
N MET A 102 -1.87 -11.89 29.41
CA MET A 102 -2.01 -10.46 29.65
C MET A 102 -3.46 -10.06 29.91
N SER A 103 -3.67 -9.17 30.88
CA SER A 103 -4.96 -8.49 31.01
C SER A 103 -5.23 -7.59 29.81
N MET A 104 -6.51 -7.30 29.53
CA MET A 104 -6.89 -6.43 28.43
C MET A 104 -6.20 -5.05 28.50
N ALA A 105 -6.05 -4.50 29.71
CA ALA A 105 -5.36 -3.24 29.91
C ALA A 105 -3.86 -3.32 29.55
N GLN A 106 -3.21 -4.45 29.83
CA GLN A 106 -1.82 -4.69 29.44
C GLN A 106 -1.70 -4.89 27.93
N CYS A 107 -2.60 -5.63 27.30
CA CYS A 107 -2.63 -5.80 25.85
C CYS A 107 -2.74 -4.44 25.14
N VAL A 108 -3.69 -3.60 25.55
CA VAL A 108 -3.88 -2.26 24.97
C VAL A 108 -2.63 -1.39 25.14
N LYS A 109 -2.01 -1.40 26.33
CA LYS A 109 -0.75 -0.67 26.57
C LYS A 109 0.38 -1.15 25.66
N ALA A 110 0.54 -2.46 25.48
CA ALA A 110 1.56 -3.04 24.62
C ALA A 110 1.35 -2.69 23.14
N LEU A 111 0.10 -2.74 22.67
CA LEU A 111 -0.26 -2.34 21.30
C LEU A 111 0.04 -0.86 21.05
N LEU A 112 -0.36 0.03 21.97
CA LEU A 112 -0.07 1.46 21.86
C LEU A 112 1.44 1.75 21.88
N ALA A 113 2.19 1.04 22.73
CA ALA A 113 3.64 1.19 22.77
C ALA A 113 4.31 0.71 21.47
N TYR A 114 3.84 -0.41 20.90
CA TYR A 114 4.30 -0.92 19.62
C TYR A 114 4.05 0.08 18.48
N ASP A 115 2.84 0.63 18.41
CA ASP A 115 2.44 1.58 17.38
C ASP A 115 3.26 2.88 17.47
N ARG A 116 3.40 3.41 18.69
CA ARG A 116 4.24 4.60 18.94
C ARG A 116 5.70 4.39 18.55
N ARG A 117 6.26 3.19 18.77
CA ARG A 117 7.61 2.85 18.32
C ARG A 117 7.70 2.84 16.78
N LYS A 118 6.70 2.29 16.09
CA LYS A 118 6.65 2.27 14.61
C LYS A 118 6.51 3.66 14.03
N GLU A 119 5.68 4.50 14.63
CA GLU A 119 5.55 5.91 14.28
C GLU A 119 6.89 6.64 14.44
N ASN A 120 7.58 6.44 15.56
CA ASN A 120 8.89 7.05 15.80
C ASN A 120 9.95 6.56 14.80
N GLU A 121 10.00 5.25 14.49
CA GLU A 121 10.89 4.70 13.45
C GLU A 121 10.58 5.26 12.06
N TYR A 122 9.30 5.45 11.74
CA TYR A 122 8.86 6.07 10.50
C TYR A 122 9.30 7.53 10.44
N LYS A 123 8.97 8.33 11.47
CA LYS A 123 9.43 9.72 11.60
C LYS A 123 10.94 9.82 11.47
N TYR A 124 11.69 8.99 12.19
CA TYR A 124 13.15 8.96 12.11
C TYR A 124 13.67 8.59 10.71
N ARG A 125 13.00 7.70 9.97
CA ARG A 125 13.37 7.40 8.57
C ARG A 125 13.05 8.55 7.63
N VAL A 126 11.87 9.17 7.76
CA VAL A 126 11.45 10.31 6.95
C VAL A 126 12.37 11.51 7.17
N THR A 127 12.65 11.85 8.43
CA THR A 127 13.57 12.95 8.78
C THR A 127 15.01 12.69 8.35
N ARG A 128 15.38 11.41 8.13
CA ARG A 128 16.73 10.99 7.73
C ARG A 128 16.82 10.61 6.25
N ILE A 129 15.78 10.82 5.45
CA ILE A 129 15.99 10.90 3.99
C ILE A 129 17.01 12.02 3.82
N GLY A 130 18.26 11.63 3.53
CA GLY A 130 19.35 12.58 3.39
C GLY A 130 18.92 13.59 2.36
N HIS A 131 18.94 14.87 2.73
CA HIS A 131 18.76 15.92 1.75
C HIS A 131 19.78 15.67 0.65
N PHE A 132 19.31 15.45 -0.57
CA PHE A 132 20.22 15.45 -1.70
C PHE A 132 20.86 16.85 -1.73
N VAL A 133 22.18 16.89 -1.69
CA VAL A 133 22.95 18.14 -1.67
C VAL A 133 23.94 18.09 -2.80
N ASN A 134 24.06 19.20 -3.52
CA ASN A 134 25.09 19.38 -4.53
C ASN A 134 25.83 20.68 -4.20
N SER A 135 27.14 20.57 -3.97
CA SER A 135 27.99 21.72 -3.62
C SER A 135 28.05 22.79 -4.72
N HIS A 136 27.68 22.45 -5.95
CA HIS A 136 27.68 23.35 -7.09
C HIS A 136 26.34 24.07 -7.28
N TYR A 137 25.32 23.72 -6.49
CA TYR A 137 23.98 24.32 -6.59
C TYR A 137 23.85 25.49 -5.63
N ASP A 138 23.26 26.57 -6.12
CA ASP A 138 22.86 27.69 -5.27
C ASP A 138 21.67 27.33 -4.37
N GLU A 139 21.18 28.28 -3.58
CA GLU A 139 20.12 28.05 -2.58
C GLU A 139 18.80 27.56 -3.22
N GLU A 140 18.44 28.12 -4.37
CA GLU A 140 17.23 27.77 -5.11
C GLU A 140 17.35 26.38 -5.74
N MET A 141 18.47 26.10 -6.39
CA MET A 141 18.73 24.78 -6.99
C MET A 141 18.95 23.68 -5.92
N SER A 142 19.46 24.05 -4.75
CA SER A 142 19.53 23.18 -3.57
C SER A 142 18.14 22.86 -3.00
N THR A 143 17.18 23.78 -3.13
CA THR A 143 15.81 23.55 -2.70
C THR A 143 15.11 22.53 -3.59
N VAL A 144 15.39 22.53 -4.90
CA VAL A 144 14.90 21.50 -5.84
C VAL A 144 15.32 20.09 -5.41
N LEU A 145 16.55 19.92 -4.92
CA LEU A 145 17.05 18.64 -4.41
C LEU A 145 16.40 18.20 -3.08
N ARG A 146 15.71 19.09 -2.36
CA ARG A 146 14.92 18.70 -1.18
C ARG A 146 13.67 17.93 -1.53
N PHE A 147 13.14 18.14 -2.73
CA PHE A 147 11.87 17.58 -3.19
C PHE A 147 12.04 16.59 -4.36
N THR A 148 13.25 16.48 -4.93
CA THR A 148 13.51 15.69 -6.14
C THR A 148 14.82 14.90 -6.05
N SER A 149 15.07 14.03 -7.04
CA SER A 149 16.34 13.31 -7.15
C SER A 149 17.39 14.12 -7.93
N HIS A 150 18.68 13.78 -7.78
CA HIS A 150 19.76 14.39 -8.56
C HIS A 150 19.53 14.34 -10.09
N TYR A 151 18.88 13.30 -10.59
CA TYR A 151 18.55 13.19 -12.01
C TYR A 151 17.58 14.29 -12.45
N VAL A 152 16.49 14.47 -11.70
CA VAL A 152 15.47 15.50 -11.98
C VAL A 152 16.07 16.89 -11.82
N ALA A 153 16.87 17.09 -10.78
CA ALA A 153 17.59 18.34 -10.57
C ALA A 153 18.53 18.67 -11.73
N GLY A 154 19.29 17.70 -12.27
CA GLY A 154 20.14 17.92 -13.44
C GLY A 154 19.39 18.36 -14.70
N GLN A 155 18.13 17.95 -14.87
CA GLN A 155 17.30 18.44 -15.98
C GLN A 155 16.82 19.88 -15.76
N ILE A 156 16.50 20.22 -14.51
CA ILE A 156 16.06 21.56 -14.10
C ILE A 156 17.23 22.55 -14.17
N GLU A 157 18.44 22.12 -13.81
CA GLU A 157 19.67 22.93 -13.84
C GLU A 157 19.90 23.58 -15.21
N ALA A 158 19.74 22.82 -16.30
CA ALA A 158 19.92 23.33 -17.65
C ALA A 158 18.90 24.42 -18.03
N GLN A 159 17.67 24.34 -17.50
CA GLN A 159 16.64 25.36 -17.72
C GLN A 159 16.86 26.58 -16.81
N TYR A 160 17.25 26.33 -15.56
CA TYR A 160 17.56 27.34 -14.56
C TYR A 160 18.72 28.24 -15.00
N ALA A 161 19.82 27.65 -15.47
CA ALA A 161 20.99 28.40 -15.97
C ALA A 161 20.63 29.33 -17.14
N LYS A 162 19.83 28.85 -18.10
CA LYS A 162 19.33 29.67 -19.22
C LYS A 162 18.41 30.80 -18.75
N GLY A 163 17.59 30.53 -17.73
CA GLY A 163 16.71 31.53 -17.11
C GLY A 163 17.51 32.66 -16.45
N ILE A 164 18.58 32.34 -15.73
CA ILE A 164 19.49 33.33 -15.13
C ILE A 164 20.17 34.18 -16.20
N GLU A 165 20.71 33.57 -17.26
CA GLU A 165 21.40 34.31 -18.34
C GLU A 165 20.48 35.31 -19.06
N MET A 166 19.20 34.95 -19.21
CA MET A 166 18.22 35.79 -19.90
C MET A 166 17.44 36.73 -18.96
N ALA A 167 17.67 36.65 -17.65
CA ALA A 167 16.93 37.42 -16.65
C ALA A 167 16.99 38.94 -16.85
N SER A 168 18.08 39.45 -17.44
CA SER A 168 18.30 40.87 -17.74
C SER A 168 17.58 41.37 -19.01
N LYS A 169 17.01 40.49 -19.82
CA LYS A 169 16.34 40.81 -21.10
C LYS A 169 14.81 40.78 -21.04
N TYR A 170 14.22 40.31 -19.95
CA TYR A 170 12.77 40.24 -19.82
C TYR A 170 12.24 41.41 -18.98
N ARG A 171 11.20 42.09 -19.49
CA ARG A 171 10.44 43.15 -18.82
C ARG A 171 8.97 42.74 -18.80
N PHE A 172 8.29 42.88 -17.67
CA PHE A 172 6.99 42.24 -17.41
C PHE A 172 5.87 43.28 -17.20
N ASP A 173 4.72 43.07 -17.85
CA ASP A 173 3.49 43.87 -17.73
C ASP A 173 2.35 42.97 -17.21
N HIS A 174 1.54 43.45 -16.27
CA HIS A 174 0.53 42.67 -15.56
C HIS A 174 -0.81 42.73 -16.30
N ASN A 175 -1.41 41.59 -16.66
CA ASN A 175 -2.71 41.52 -17.32
C ASN A 175 -3.61 40.44 -16.67
N GLU A 176 -4.73 40.86 -16.07
CA GLU A 176 -5.59 40.03 -15.20
C GLU A 176 -6.51 39.05 -15.97
N GLU A 177 -6.62 39.12 -17.29
CA GLU A 177 -7.67 38.39 -18.03
C GLU A 177 -7.29 37.02 -18.62
N VAL A 178 -6.02 36.57 -18.52
CA VAL A 178 -5.60 35.36 -19.26
C VAL A 178 -4.86 34.36 -18.39
N SER A 179 -5.61 33.47 -17.71
CA SER A 179 -5.11 32.27 -17.01
C SER A 179 -4.46 31.20 -17.92
N LYS A 180 -3.85 31.57 -19.06
CA LYS A 180 -3.19 30.62 -19.97
C LYS A 180 -1.84 31.07 -20.51
N THR A 181 -1.22 32.11 -19.96
CA THR A 181 0.12 32.50 -20.42
C THR A 181 0.99 32.94 -19.26
N PHE A 182 2.05 32.17 -19.00
CA PHE A 182 3.04 32.41 -17.97
C PHE A 182 3.89 33.63 -18.30
N ILE A 183 3.81 34.66 -17.46
CA ILE A 183 4.57 35.89 -17.56
C ILE A 183 4.87 36.32 -16.10
N ALA A 184 6.14 36.31 -15.68
CA ALA A 184 6.59 36.41 -14.27
C ALA A 184 7.72 37.43 -14.03
N GLN A 185 7.68 38.28 -12.99
CA GLN A 185 8.81 38.89 -12.19
C GLN A 185 8.25 39.96 -11.20
N THR A 186 8.83 40.44 -10.07
CA THR A 186 9.89 40.02 -9.11
C THR A 186 9.77 40.82 -7.78
N GLY A 187 9.89 40.17 -6.62
CA GLY A 187 10.37 40.69 -5.32
C GLY A 187 10.96 39.51 -4.50
N ASN A 188 11.76 39.73 -3.45
CA ASN A 188 12.49 38.69 -2.66
C ASN A 188 11.68 37.47 -2.13
N SER A 189 10.39 37.37 -2.45
CA SER A 189 9.48 36.25 -2.24
C SER A 189 9.26 35.33 -3.45
N ILE A 190 9.82 35.59 -4.64
CA ILE A 190 9.45 34.85 -5.88
C ILE A 190 9.88 33.39 -5.85
N GLY A 191 11.09 33.07 -5.37
CA GLY A 191 11.56 31.68 -5.33
C GLY A 191 10.64 30.82 -4.47
N ARG A 192 10.25 31.36 -3.30
CA ARG A 192 9.22 30.75 -2.44
C ARG A 192 7.85 30.71 -3.09
N GLN A 193 7.36 31.80 -3.71
CA GLN A 193 6.04 31.82 -4.33
C GLN A 193 5.95 30.88 -5.54
N PHE A 194 7.00 30.77 -6.34
CA PHE A 194 7.11 29.84 -7.46
C PHE A 194 7.21 28.40 -6.96
N ALA A 195 8.05 28.12 -5.95
CA ALA A 195 8.13 26.81 -5.34
C ALA A 195 6.80 26.41 -4.67
N ASP A 196 6.16 27.31 -3.92
CA ASP A 196 4.86 27.10 -3.28
C ASP A 196 3.75 26.89 -4.32
N LEU A 197 3.76 27.62 -5.44
CA LEU A 197 2.82 27.40 -6.55
C LEU A 197 3.07 26.09 -7.27
N MET A 198 4.32 25.70 -7.52
CA MET A 198 4.67 24.41 -8.15
C MET A 198 4.37 23.23 -7.22
N ILE A 199 4.57 23.40 -5.91
CA ILE A 199 4.18 22.42 -4.89
C ILE A 199 2.66 22.32 -4.87
N LYS A 200 1.93 23.46 -4.88
CA LYS A 200 0.46 23.46 -4.87
C LYS A 200 -0.14 22.85 -6.14
N ASP A 201 0.38 23.19 -7.32
CA ASP A 201 -0.04 22.56 -8.59
C ASP A 201 0.30 21.06 -8.58
N GLY A 202 1.48 20.68 -8.08
CA GLY A 202 1.87 19.29 -7.92
C GLY A 202 0.97 18.53 -6.94
N GLU A 203 0.60 19.15 -5.83
CA GLU A 203 -0.33 18.61 -4.83
C GLU A 203 -1.74 18.49 -5.39
N GLU A 204 -2.23 19.49 -6.13
CA GLU A 204 -3.54 19.44 -6.80
C GLU A 204 -3.58 18.34 -7.86
N ILE A 205 -2.52 18.18 -8.66
CA ILE A 205 -2.40 17.08 -9.63
C ILE A 205 -2.36 15.73 -8.91
N CYS A 206 -1.59 15.60 -7.82
CA CYS A 206 -1.52 14.37 -7.03
C CYS A 206 -2.87 14.05 -6.37
N GLN A 207 -3.58 15.05 -5.84
CA GLN A 207 -4.91 14.90 -5.26
C GLN A 207 -5.94 14.51 -6.31
N LEU A 208 -5.91 15.11 -7.51
CA LEU A 208 -6.77 14.72 -8.62
C LEU A 208 -6.47 13.29 -9.08
N ALA A 209 -5.20 12.91 -9.12
CA ALA A 209 -4.79 11.55 -9.46
C ALA A 209 -5.25 10.55 -8.40
N LEU A 210 -5.13 10.89 -7.11
CA LEU A 210 -5.62 10.09 -5.99
C LEU A 210 -7.15 9.99 -6.01
N GLN A 211 -7.89 11.07 -6.24
CA GLN A 211 -9.34 11.04 -6.36
C GLN A 211 -9.80 10.22 -7.56
N LYS A 212 -9.09 10.29 -8.70
CA LYS A 212 -9.36 9.43 -9.85
C LYS A 212 -9.07 7.96 -9.54
N LEU A 213 -7.97 7.67 -8.84
CA LEU A 213 -7.65 6.32 -8.37
C LEU A 213 -8.70 5.80 -7.39
N ASP A 214 -9.12 6.63 -6.43
CA ASP A 214 -10.11 6.26 -5.43
C ASP A 214 -11.47 6.02 -6.06
N LYS A 215 -11.85 6.83 -7.07
CA LYS A 215 -13.06 6.64 -7.85
C LYS A 215 -13.01 5.39 -8.74
N LEU A 216 -11.88 5.13 -9.40
CA LEU A 216 -11.65 3.89 -10.15
C LEU A 216 -11.70 2.67 -9.24
N LEU A 217 -11.11 2.75 -8.05
CA LEU A 217 -11.15 1.67 -7.06
C LEU A 217 -12.54 1.50 -6.45
N LEU A 218 -13.32 2.58 -6.31
CA LEU A 218 -14.72 2.52 -5.88
C LEU A 218 -15.63 1.90 -6.94
N ASP A 219 -15.48 2.31 -8.20
CA ASP A 219 -16.26 1.80 -9.33
C ASP A 219 -15.98 0.30 -9.55
N ASP A 220 -14.71 -0.11 -9.38
CA ASP A 220 -14.28 -1.51 -9.43
C ASP A 220 -14.78 -2.32 -8.21
N ALA A 221 -14.84 -1.71 -7.02
CA ALA A 221 -15.40 -2.33 -5.82
C ALA A 221 -16.94 -2.42 -5.82
N LEU A 222 -17.62 -1.55 -6.58
CA LEU A 222 -19.08 -1.51 -6.72
C LEU A 222 -19.58 -2.25 -7.97
N GLY A 223 -18.68 -2.74 -8.83
CA GLY A 223 -19.03 -3.46 -10.07
C GLY A 223 -19.77 -2.60 -11.09
N VAL A 224 -19.58 -1.27 -11.05
CA VAL A 224 -20.23 -0.33 -11.96
C VAL A 224 -19.29 -0.10 -13.14
N TYR A 225 -19.50 -0.89 -14.20
CA TYR A 225 -18.89 -0.71 -15.51
C TYR A 225 -19.92 -0.20 -16.52
#